data_AF-A0A3A8AT20-F1
#
_entry.id   AF-A0A3A8AT20-F1
#
_cell.length_a   1.000
_cell.length_b   1.000
_cell.length_c   1.000
_cell.angle_alpha   90.00
_cell.angle_beta   90.00
_cell.angle_gamma   90.00
#
_symmetry.space_group_name_H-M   'P 1'
#
loop_
_entity.id
_entity.type
_entity.pdbx_description
1 polymer ?
#
loop_
_entity_poly.entity_id
_entity_poly.type
_entity_poly.pdbx_seq_one_letter_code
_entity_poly.pdbx_strand_id
1 'polypeptide(L)' 'MFNLAHPKLVTLVESEGYAEVADFLEDHAMGSVVPAICMAPDCDHTADLEPDQRAGFCEACGRASMKSGLVIAGMI' A
#
# COMPACT_ATOMS: atom_id res chain seq x y z
N MET A 1 -13.61 5.27 -8.55
CA MET A 1 -14.35 4.48 -7.54
C MET A 1 -13.31 3.84 -6.65
N PHE A 2 -13.43 3.97 -5.33
CA PHE A 2 -12.44 3.45 -4.39
C PHE A 2 -12.39 1.92 -4.40
N ASN A 3 -11.21 1.35 -4.22
CA ASN A 3 -10.97 -0.09 -4.23
C ASN A 3 -10.54 -0.59 -2.85
N LEU A 4 -11.44 -0.46 -1.87
CA LEU A 4 -11.15 -0.78 -0.47
C LEU A 4 -10.99 -2.28 -0.20
N ALA A 5 -11.49 -3.14 -1.10
CA ALA A 5 -11.43 -4.59 -0.94
C ALA A 5 -10.28 -5.25 -1.74
N HIS A 6 -9.33 -4.47 -2.26
CA HIS A 6 -8.21 -5.04 -2.99
C HIS A 6 -7.38 -5.96 -2.07
N PRO A 7 -7.09 -7.22 -2.44
CA PRO A 7 -6.40 -8.17 -1.54
C PRO A 7 -5.08 -7.64 -0.98
N LYS A 8 -4.24 -7.03 -1.82
CA LYS A 8 -2.97 -6.39 -1.38
C LYS A 8 -3.19 -5.24 -0.39
N LEU A 9 -4.28 -4.48 -0.53
CA LEU A 9 -4.59 -3.40 0.41
C LEU A 9 -4.99 -3.98 1.76
N VAL A 10 -5.84 -5.01 1.76
CA VAL A 10 -6.24 -5.72 3.00
C VAL A 10 -5.00 -6.33 3.69
N THR A 11 -4.14 -7.02 2.96
CA THR A 11 -2.89 -7.59 3.52
C THR A 11 -1.98 -6.53 4.12
N LEU A 12 -1.81 -5.37 3.45
CA LEU A 12 -1.02 -4.26 3.97
C LEU A 12 -1.63 -3.72 5.27
N VAL A 13 -2.94 -3.45 5.27
CA VAL A 13 -3.70 -2.91 6.42
C VAL A 13 -3.59 -3.86 7.63
N GLU A 14 -3.77 -5.16 7.42
CA GLU A 14 -3.62 -6.19 8.45
C GLU A 14 -2.17 -6.25 8.99
N SER A 15 -1.16 -6.13 8.12
CA SER A 15 0.25 -6.16 8.53
C SER A 15 0.66 -4.95 9.36
N GLU A 16 0.01 -3.81 9.14
CA GLU A 16 0.18 -2.58 9.92
C GLU A 16 -0.64 -2.58 11.22
N GLY A 17 -1.47 -3.63 11.43
CA GLY A 17 -2.20 -3.84 12.68
C GLY A 17 -3.60 -3.20 12.73
N TYR A 18 -4.13 -2.76 11.60
CA TYR A 18 -5.47 -2.19 11.52
C TYR A 18 -6.53 -3.27 11.25
N ALA A 19 -7.71 -3.11 11.86
CA ALA A 19 -8.86 -3.97 11.59
C ALA A 19 -9.66 -3.52 10.34
N GLU A 20 -9.71 -2.21 10.10
CA GLU A 20 -10.50 -1.62 9.04
C GLU A 20 -9.62 -0.79 8.10
N VAL A 21 -9.88 -0.89 6.79
CA VAL A 21 -9.15 -0.12 5.76
C VAL A 21 -9.36 1.38 5.95
N ALA A 22 -10.53 1.81 6.44
CA ALA A 22 -10.84 3.21 6.64
C ALA A 22 -9.91 3.87 7.68
N ASP A 23 -9.67 3.20 8.81
CA ASP A 23 -8.81 3.69 9.88
C ASP A 23 -7.36 3.84 9.39
N PHE A 24 -6.86 2.84 8.65
CA PHE A 24 -5.55 2.91 7.99
C PHE A 24 -5.46 4.11 7.03
N LEU A 25 -6.50 4.34 6.22
CA LEU A 25 -6.50 5.46 5.28
C LEU A 25 -6.53 6.82 5.98
N GLU A 26 -7.28 6.94 7.08
CA GLU A 26 -7.38 8.17 7.87
C GLU A 26 -6.01 8.55 8.49
N ASP A 27 -5.34 7.59 9.12
CA ASP A 27 -4.05 7.83 9.79
C ASP A 27 -2.93 8.18 8.79
N HIS A 28 -2.99 7.65 7.56
CA HIS A 28 -1.96 7.86 6.54
C HIS A 28 -2.30 8.91 5.48
N ALA A 29 -3.51 9.49 5.46
CA ALA A 29 -3.96 10.42 4.42
C ALA A 29 -3.06 11.65 4.23
N MET A 30 -2.38 12.10 5.30
CA MET A 30 -1.51 13.27 5.31
C MET A 30 -0.03 12.94 5.53
N GLY A 31 0.35 11.66 5.50
CA GLY A 31 1.73 11.22 5.67
C GLY A 31 2.62 11.66 4.51
N SER A 32 3.87 12.06 4.78
CA SER A 32 4.87 12.34 3.74
C SER A 32 5.50 11.07 3.17
N VAL A 33 5.46 9.99 3.95
CA VAL A 33 5.71 8.61 3.55
C VAL A 33 4.61 7.76 4.19
N VAL A 34 4.15 6.74 3.47
CA VAL A 34 3.03 5.89 3.90
C VAL A 34 3.34 4.43 3.57
N PRO A 35 2.70 3.49 4.28
CA PRO A 35 2.88 2.08 4.00
C PRO A 35 2.50 1.72 2.56
N ALA A 36 3.35 0.90 1.96
CA ALA A 36 3.23 0.41 0.60
C ALA A 36 3.49 -1.09 0.56
N ILE A 37 2.96 -1.75 -0.48
CA ILE A 37 3.11 -3.18 -0.69
C ILE A 37 3.46 -3.49 -2.14
N CYS A 38 4.24 -4.54 -2.34
CA CYS A 38 4.58 -5.04 -3.66
C CYS A 38 3.35 -5.63 -4.37
N MET A 39 3.05 -5.15 -5.57
CA MET A 39 1.91 -5.62 -6.37
C MET A 39 2.23 -6.84 -7.24
N ALA A 40 3.45 -7.37 -7.18
CA ALA A 40 3.77 -8.62 -7.88
C ALA A 40 2.96 -9.80 -7.30
N PRO A 41 2.51 -10.76 -8.14
CA PRO A 41 1.63 -11.86 -7.70
C PRO A 41 2.19 -12.74 -6.58
N ASP A 42 3.51 -12.81 -6.44
CA ASP A 42 4.26 -13.73 -5.58
C ASP A 42 5.09 -13.01 -4.50
N CYS A 43 4.78 -11.74 -4.20
CA CYS A 43 5.55 -10.95 -3.25
C CYS A 43 4.68 -9.96 -2.49
N ASP A 44 4.62 -10.11 -1.16
CA ASP A 44 3.88 -9.23 -0.24
C ASP A 44 4.81 -8.34 0.61
N HIS A 45 6.05 -8.13 0.15
CA HIS A 45 6.97 -7.24 0.82
C HIS A 45 6.37 -5.83 0.97
N THR A 46 6.48 -5.28 2.18
CA THR A 46 6.04 -3.94 2.55
C THR A 46 7.23 -3.03 2.78
N ALA A 47 7.03 -1.73 2.56
CA ALA A 47 7.98 -0.66 2.85
C ALA A 47 7.24 0.68 2.93
N ASP A 48 7.89 1.71 3.47
CA ASP A 48 7.37 3.07 3.43
C ASP A 48 7.81 3.78 2.15
N LEU A 49 6.85 4.37 1.42
CA LEU A 49 7.10 5.09 0.16
C LEU A 49 6.30 6.39 0.11
N GLU A 50 6.59 7.24 -0.87
CA GLU A 50 5.78 8.43 -1.12
C GLU A 50 4.30 8.06 -1.38
N PRO A 51 3.34 8.88 -0.91
CA PRO A 51 1.90 8.65 -1.04
C PRO A 51 1.45 8.31 -2.46
N ASP A 52 1.96 8.99 -3.47
CA ASP A 52 1.57 8.86 -4.87
C ASP A 52 2.47 7.89 -5.66
N GLN A 53 3.32 7.12 -4.99
CA GLN A 53 4.22 6.17 -5.63
C GLN A 53 3.44 5.03 -6.31
N ARG A 54 3.61 4.91 -7.63
CA ARG A 54 2.91 3.92 -8.48
C ARG A 54 3.80 2.81 -9.04
N ALA A 55 5.12 2.95 -8.94
CA ALA A 55 6.10 2.01 -9.47
C ALA A 55 7.40 1.99 -8.64
N GLY A 56 7.27 1.94 -7.32
CA GLY A 56 8.44 1.86 -6.43
C GLY A 56 9.21 0.55 -6.59
N PHE A 57 10.52 0.59 -6.39
CA PHE A 57 11.36 -0.60 -6.46
C PHE A 57 11.17 -1.46 -5.22
N CYS A 58 10.88 -2.76 -5.42
CA CYS A 58 10.79 -3.74 -4.35
C CYS A 58 12.16 -4.40 -4.14
N GLU A 59 12.78 -4.20 -2.98
CA GLU A 59 14.07 -4.80 -2.65
C GLU A 59 14.01 -6.32 -2.49
N ALA A 60 12.83 -6.87 -2.16
CA ALA A 60 12.65 -8.31 -1.98
C ALA A 60 12.61 -9.09 -3.31
N CYS A 61 11.92 -8.58 -4.33
CA CYS A 61 11.74 -9.28 -5.61
C CYS A 61 12.43 -8.61 -6.82
N GLY A 62 13.05 -7.44 -6.62
CA GLY A 62 13.81 -6.72 -7.63
C GLY A 62 12.96 -6.07 -8.74
N ARG A 63 11.66 -5.87 -8.52
CA ARG A 63 10.72 -5.34 -9.53
C ARG A 63 10.22 -3.94 -9.12
N ALA A 64 9.97 -3.07 -10.10
CA ALA A 64 9.35 -1.77 -9.91
C ALA A 64 7.82 -1.89 -9.77
N SER A 65 7.36 -2.59 -8.74
CA SER A 65 5.95 -2.97 -8.54
C SER A 65 5.34 -2.51 -7.21
N MET A 66 6.07 -1.77 -6.38
CA MET A 66 5.53 -1.26 -5.12
C MET A 66 4.52 -0.13 -5.37
N LYS A 67 3.42 -0.14 -4.62
CA LYS A 67 2.43 0.95 -4.57
C LYS A 67 2.01 1.22 -3.14
N SER A 68 1.78 2.49 -2.81
CA SER A 68 1.21 2.88 -1.51
C SER A 68 -0.21 2.33 -1.33
N GLY A 69 -0.64 2.17 -0.07
CA GLY A 69 -2.03 1.84 0.25
C GLY A 69 -3.02 2.86 -0.33
N LEU A 70 -2.67 4.15 -0.35
CA LEU A 70 -3.52 5.24 -0.89
C LEU A 70 -3.75 5.11 -2.40
N VAL A 71 -2.71 4.75 -3.15
CA VAL A 71 -2.80 4.48 -4.59
C VAL A 71 -3.65 3.23 -4.86
N ILE A 72 -3.48 2.17 -4.07
CA ILE A 72 -4.26 0.94 -4.23
C ILE A 72 -5.74 1.18 -3.92
N ALA A 73 -6.04 1.97 -2.89
CA ALA A 73 -7.39 2.38 -2.53
C ALA A 73 -8.05 3.30 -3.57
N GLY A 74 -7.26 3.92 -4.45
CA GLY A 74 -7.73 4.87 -5.47
C GLY A 74 -8.05 6.26 -4.90
N MET A 75 -7.37 6.65 -3.82
CA MET A 75 -7.49 7.98 -3.21
C MET A 75 -6.71 9.05 -4.01
N ILE A 76 -5.58 8.65 -4.60
CA ILE A 76 -4.66 9.52 -5.36
C ILE A 76 -4.07 8.83 -6.57
#